data_AF-A0A5B0W863-F1
#
_entry.id   AF-A0A5B0W863-F1
#
_cell.length_a   1.000
_cell.length_b   1.000
_cell.length_c   1.000
_cell.angle_alpha   90.00
_cell.angle_beta   90.00
_cell.angle_gamma   90.00
#
_symmetry.space_group_name_H-M   'P 1'
#
loop_
_entity.id
_entity.type
_entity.pdbx_description
1 polymer ?
#
loop_
_entity_poly.entity_id
_entity_poly.type
_entity_poly.pdbx_seq_one_letter_code
_entity_poly.pdbx_strand_id
1 'polypeptide(L)'
;MTTIIASDNAIIEINQALNTILSQYLNINGNKIDIRFDLPEINSIQPEPTVSVFLYNVHEDLQLRSAEPRRYNPATRSLLPGWVNINCNYLITYWDANKPSSDSSSPDSQPNNQAAQVMTRVLNALINNRQLTGIPGAYTRVIPQQENLNSLGNFWQALGNRPRLSLLYSITAPMKLQDIKEDITPISQISASVDQKPNLDNSQINQALADKLCTDLGGTEDIRLALAKVNLITEFSTVNNESLENKNVILHVSGITHSDYLAKIKNILSTWKNSQNAVIKINGIGIMIVEENADKLIGI
;
A
#
# COMPACT_ATOMS: atom_id res chain seq x y z
N MET A 1 9.67 -22.58 -9.70
CA MET A 1 9.12 -22.37 -8.34
C MET A 1 9.88 -21.18 -7.76
N THR A 2 9.19 -20.07 -7.52
CA THR A 2 9.77 -18.87 -6.90
C THR A 2 9.90 -19.13 -5.40
N THR A 3 11.12 -19.12 -4.85
CA THR A 3 11.30 -19.23 -3.41
C THR A 3 11.03 -17.86 -2.80
N ILE A 4 9.99 -17.76 -1.98
CA ILE A 4 9.63 -16.53 -1.29
C ILE A 4 10.36 -16.51 0.05
N ILE A 5 11.16 -15.49 0.29
CA ILE A 5 11.99 -15.39 1.49
C ILE A 5 11.14 -14.93 2.68
N ALA A 6 11.42 -15.45 3.88
CA ALA A 6 10.78 -14.96 5.10
C ALA A 6 11.17 -13.50 5.40
N SER A 7 10.23 -12.70 5.93
CA SER A 7 10.46 -11.29 6.26
C SER A 7 11.71 -11.05 7.09
N ASP A 8 11.93 -11.90 8.09
CA ASP A 8 12.88 -11.62 9.16
C ASP A 8 14.33 -11.82 8.73
N ASN A 9 14.56 -12.57 7.63
CA ASN A 9 15.90 -12.96 7.15
C ASN A 9 16.17 -12.54 5.70
N ALA A 10 15.30 -11.75 5.07
CA ALA A 10 15.40 -11.45 3.63
C ALA A 10 16.78 -10.92 3.21
N ILE A 11 17.29 -9.90 3.89
CA ILE A 11 18.61 -9.32 3.58
C ILE A 11 19.75 -10.30 3.90
N ILE A 12 19.61 -11.09 4.96
CA ILE A 12 20.63 -12.06 5.40
C ILE A 12 20.78 -13.17 4.36
N GLU A 13 19.66 -13.74 3.88
CA GLU A 13 19.67 -14.77 2.85
C GLU A 13 20.26 -14.26 1.54
N ILE A 14 19.95 -13.02 1.15
CA ILE A 14 20.56 -12.37 -0.03
C ILE A 14 22.08 -12.22 0.14
N ASN A 15 22.53 -11.73 1.30
CA ASN A 15 23.95 -11.57 1.59
C ASN A 15 24.69 -12.92 1.56
N GLN A 16 24.11 -13.97 2.14
CA GLN A 16 24.68 -15.32 2.13
C GLN A 16 24.75 -15.90 0.71
N ALA A 17 23.71 -15.70 -0.10
CA ALA A 17 23.69 -16.13 -1.50
C ALA A 17 24.78 -15.40 -2.31
N LEU A 18 24.92 -14.09 -2.13
CA LEU A 18 25.95 -13.29 -2.79
C LEU A 18 27.37 -13.70 -2.35
N ASN A 19 27.58 -13.94 -1.05
CA ASN A 19 28.85 -14.43 -0.53
C ASN A 19 29.26 -15.77 -1.15
N THR A 20 28.31 -16.69 -1.27
CA THR A 20 28.53 -18.02 -1.82
C THR A 20 29.00 -17.93 -3.28
N ILE A 21 28.35 -17.10 -4.08
CA ILE A 21 28.71 -16.88 -5.49
C ILE A 21 30.07 -16.21 -5.60
N LEU A 22 30.32 -15.13 -4.86
CA LEU A 22 31.60 -14.42 -4.94
C LEU A 22 32.77 -15.30 -4.48
N SER A 23 32.57 -16.08 -3.42
CA SER A 23 33.59 -17.00 -2.88
C SER A 23 34.06 -18.04 -3.90
N GLN A 24 33.16 -18.54 -4.75
CA GLN A 24 33.49 -19.52 -5.80
C GLN A 24 34.45 -18.94 -6.87
N TYR A 25 34.34 -17.64 -7.15
CA TYR A 25 35.15 -16.98 -8.19
C TYR A 25 36.40 -16.28 -7.63
N LEU A 26 36.42 -15.95 -6.35
CA LEU A 26 37.53 -15.23 -5.72
C LEU A 26 38.57 -16.17 -5.13
N ASN A 27 38.16 -17.28 -4.50
CA ASN A 27 39.06 -18.22 -3.83
C ASN A 27 39.63 -19.28 -4.78
N ILE A 28 40.31 -18.83 -5.83
CA ILE A 28 40.92 -19.69 -6.86
C ILE A 28 42.44 -19.70 -6.67
N ASN A 29 43.05 -20.89 -6.70
CA ASN A 29 44.51 -21.10 -6.75
C ASN A 29 45.31 -20.49 -5.59
N GLY A 30 44.81 -20.58 -4.34
CA GLY A 30 45.56 -20.18 -3.15
C GLY A 30 45.68 -18.67 -2.89
N ASN A 31 45.15 -17.82 -3.79
CA ASN A 31 45.00 -16.39 -3.51
C ASN A 31 43.79 -16.18 -2.61
N LYS A 32 44.05 -15.96 -1.32
CA LYS A 32 43.02 -15.65 -0.32
C LYS A 32 42.62 -14.18 -0.47
N ILE A 33 41.39 -13.94 -0.89
CA ILE A 33 40.78 -12.61 -0.96
C ILE A 33 39.65 -12.62 0.06
N ASP A 34 39.71 -11.69 1.01
CA ASP A 34 38.66 -11.55 2.03
C ASP A 34 37.39 -10.93 1.42
N ILE A 35 36.22 -11.35 1.90
CA ILE A 35 34.92 -10.82 1.46
C ILE A 35 34.21 -10.27 2.69
N ARG A 36 33.91 -8.97 2.65
CA ARG A 36 33.26 -8.26 3.75
C ARG A 36 31.95 -7.63 3.30
N PHE A 37 30.98 -7.55 4.20
CA PHE A 37 29.67 -6.94 3.97
C PHE A 37 29.50 -5.57 4.64
N ASP A 38 30.61 -4.96 5.02
CA ASP A 38 30.73 -3.60 5.52
C ASP A 38 31.70 -2.78 4.66
N LEU A 39 31.74 -1.47 4.89
CA LEU A 39 32.80 -0.63 4.34
C LEU A 39 34.01 -0.67 5.28
N PRO A 40 35.22 -0.96 4.77
CA PRO A 40 36.44 -0.82 5.54
C PRO A 40 36.62 0.62 6.06
N GLU A 41 37.26 0.76 7.23
CA GLU A 41 37.54 2.07 7.80
C GLU A 41 38.34 2.94 6.84
N ILE A 42 37.93 4.20 6.73
CA ILE A 42 38.56 5.19 5.85
C ILE A 42 40.02 5.36 6.31
N ASN A 43 40.96 5.13 5.38
CA ASN A 43 42.42 5.14 5.59
C ASN A 43 43.03 3.92 6.30
N SER A 44 42.25 2.89 6.62
CA SER A 44 42.81 1.62 7.09
C SER A 44 43.45 0.84 5.94
N ILE A 45 44.58 0.19 6.23
CA ILE A 45 45.20 -0.78 5.34
C ILE A 45 44.64 -2.14 5.75
N GLN A 46 44.07 -2.87 4.79
CA GLN A 46 43.54 -4.19 5.10
C GLN A 46 44.72 -5.17 5.27
N PRO A 47 44.67 -6.10 6.23
CA PRO A 47 45.72 -7.10 6.40
C PRO A 47 45.83 -8.04 5.20
N GLU A 48 44.72 -8.26 4.50
CA GLU A 48 44.61 -9.09 3.30
C GLU A 48 43.84 -8.32 2.21
N PRO A 49 44.08 -8.61 0.91
CA PRO A 49 43.28 -8.07 -0.18
C PRO A 49 41.79 -8.36 0.03
N THR A 50 40.96 -7.33 0.02
CA THR A 50 39.57 -7.43 0.49
C THR A 50 38.59 -6.89 -0.55
N VAL A 51 37.53 -7.64 -0.79
CA VAL A 51 36.35 -7.19 -1.54
C VAL A 51 35.26 -6.78 -0.55
N SER A 52 34.88 -5.51 -0.58
CA SER A 52 33.77 -4.97 0.22
C SER A 52 32.50 -4.98 -0.62
N VAL A 53 31.47 -5.62 -0.09
CA VAL A 53 30.13 -5.75 -0.66
C VAL A 53 29.19 -4.92 0.20
N PHE A 54 29.10 -3.63 -0.10
CA PHE A 54 28.38 -2.67 0.72
C PHE A 54 26.92 -2.49 0.24
N LEU A 55 25.96 -2.79 1.10
CA LEU A 55 24.54 -2.52 0.85
C LEU A 55 24.24 -1.04 1.17
N TYR A 56 24.06 -0.22 0.13
CA TYR A 56 23.91 1.23 0.31
C TYR A 56 22.45 1.72 0.27
N ASN A 57 21.54 0.94 -0.33
CA ASN A 57 20.13 1.31 -0.43
C ASN A 57 19.23 0.08 -0.55
N VAL A 58 18.14 0.08 0.21
CA VAL A 58 17.07 -0.92 0.16
C VAL A 58 15.74 -0.20 -0.02
N HIS A 59 14.99 -0.58 -1.04
CA HIS A 59 13.67 -0.03 -1.30
C HIS A 59 12.79 -1.06 -2.01
N GLU A 60 11.48 -0.84 -2.02
CA GLU A 60 10.58 -1.68 -2.81
C GLU A 60 10.75 -1.40 -4.31
N ASP A 61 10.71 -2.46 -5.13
CA ASP A 61 10.65 -2.36 -6.58
C ASP A 61 9.19 -2.25 -7.05
N LEU A 62 8.74 -1.01 -7.20
CA LEU A 62 7.37 -0.70 -7.66
C LEU A 62 7.09 -1.20 -9.08
N GLN A 63 8.11 -1.39 -9.92
CA GLN A 63 7.92 -1.88 -11.29
C GLN A 63 7.49 -3.34 -11.31
N LEU A 64 7.88 -4.10 -10.28
CA LEU A 64 7.52 -5.50 -10.10
C LEU A 64 6.33 -5.68 -9.16
N ARG A 65 5.67 -4.60 -8.74
CA ARG A 65 4.46 -4.67 -7.93
C ARG A 65 3.29 -5.10 -8.82
N SER A 66 2.78 -6.31 -8.61
CA SER A 66 1.50 -6.75 -9.18
C SER A 66 0.35 -6.44 -8.21
N ALA A 67 -0.82 -6.09 -8.76
CA ALA A 67 -2.04 -5.91 -7.98
C ALA A 67 -2.69 -7.27 -7.68
N GLU A 68 -1.96 -8.16 -7.01
CA GLU A 68 -2.49 -9.47 -6.63
C GLU A 68 -3.29 -9.37 -5.33
N PRO A 69 -4.58 -9.75 -5.32
CA PRO A 69 -5.35 -9.83 -4.09
C PRO A 69 -4.78 -10.93 -3.19
N ARG A 70 -4.88 -10.74 -1.87
CA ARG A 70 -4.55 -11.80 -0.90
C ARG A 70 -5.45 -13.00 -1.17
N ARG A 71 -4.83 -14.18 -1.31
CA ARG A 71 -5.56 -15.43 -1.55
C ARG A 71 -6.15 -15.93 -0.24
N TYR A 72 -7.41 -16.34 -0.26
CA TYR A 72 -8.06 -16.97 0.89
C TYR A 72 -7.76 -18.48 0.92
N ASN A 73 -7.47 -19.00 2.11
CA ASN A 73 -7.32 -20.43 2.37
C ASN A 73 -8.55 -20.94 3.17
N PRO A 74 -9.46 -21.69 2.52
CA PRO A 74 -10.67 -22.21 3.19
C PRO A 74 -10.37 -23.19 4.35
N ALA A 75 -9.25 -23.91 4.30
CA ALA A 75 -8.91 -24.89 5.32
C ALA A 75 -8.50 -24.23 6.65
N THR A 76 -7.81 -23.09 6.57
CA THR A 76 -7.34 -22.33 7.74
C THR A 76 -8.24 -21.15 8.08
N ARG A 77 -9.29 -20.89 7.28
CA ARG A 77 -10.18 -19.72 7.38
C ARG A 77 -9.41 -18.40 7.43
N SER A 78 -8.30 -18.32 6.71
CA SER A 78 -7.42 -17.16 6.77
C SER A 78 -6.96 -16.70 5.40
N LEU A 79 -6.61 -15.42 5.31
CA LEU A 79 -5.95 -14.87 4.12
C LEU A 79 -4.47 -15.20 4.17
N LEU A 80 -3.95 -15.79 3.10
CA LEU A 80 -2.52 -15.96 2.93
C LEU A 80 -1.83 -14.59 2.99
N PRO A 81 -0.65 -14.52 3.64
CA PRO A 81 0.13 -13.29 3.67
C PRO A 81 0.56 -12.91 2.26
N GLY A 82 0.59 -11.61 1.99
CA GLY A 82 1.14 -11.08 0.75
C GLY A 82 2.66 -11.22 0.70
N TRP A 83 3.22 -10.77 -0.41
CA TRP A 83 4.66 -10.56 -0.56
C TRP A 83 4.94 -9.17 -1.10
N VAL A 84 6.18 -8.72 -0.95
CA VAL A 84 6.68 -7.47 -1.53
C VAL A 84 8.02 -7.74 -2.20
N ASN A 85 8.27 -7.12 -3.34
CA ASN A 85 9.54 -7.23 -4.06
C ASN A 85 10.50 -6.16 -3.54
N ILE A 86 11.48 -6.56 -2.74
CA ILE A 86 12.49 -5.65 -2.19
C ILE A 86 13.70 -5.65 -3.12
N ASN A 87 14.12 -4.46 -3.53
CA ASN A 87 15.36 -4.22 -4.26
C ASN A 87 16.48 -3.82 -3.28
N CYS A 88 17.53 -4.63 -3.24
CA CYS A 88 18.76 -4.40 -2.50
C CYS A 88 19.86 -3.97 -3.47
N ASN A 89 20.37 -2.76 -3.29
CA ASN A 89 21.43 -2.21 -4.14
C ASN A 89 22.78 -2.26 -3.43
N TYR A 90 23.72 -2.97 -4.04
CA TYR A 90 25.06 -3.20 -3.54
C TYR A 90 26.08 -2.40 -4.35
N LEU A 91 27.09 -1.92 -3.63
CA LEU A 91 28.30 -1.33 -4.16
C LEU A 91 29.47 -2.26 -3.82
N ILE A 92 30.09 -2.84 -4.84
CA ILE A 92 31.20 -3.78 -4.68
C ILE A 92 32.50 -3.08 -5.04
N THR A 93 33.44 -3.06 -4.09
CA THR A 93 34.72 -2.34 -4.21
C THR A 93 35.88 -3.21 -3.76
N TYR A 94 37.06 -2.96 -4.32
CA TYR A 94 38.30 -3.63 -3.93
C TYR A 94 39.20 -2.74 -3.08
N TRP A 95 39.72 -3.33 -2.00
CA TRP A 95 40.60 -2.72 -1.02
C TRP A 95 41.90 -3.51 -0.96
N ASP A 96 42.99 -2.83 -1.31
CA ASP A 96 44.31 -3.44 -1.31
C ASP A 96 44.89 -3.52 0.11
N ALA A 97 45.77 -4.51 0.31
CA ALA A 97 46.57 -4.65 1.52
C ALA A 97 47.84 -3.79 1.50
N ASN A 98 48.22 -3.26 0.34
CA ASN A 98 49.40 -2.42 0.19
C ASN A 98 49.04 -0.93 0.09
N LYS A 99 49.97 -0.07 0.54
CA LYS A 99 49.85 1.37 0.28
C LYS A 99 50.04 1.60 -1.23
N PRO A 100 49.22 2.48 -1.85
CA PRO A 100 49.39 2.80 -3.26
C PRO A 100 50.78 3.36 -3.51
N SER A 101 51.51 2.76 -4.44
CA SER A 101 52.82 3.24 -4.87
C SER A 101 52.67 4.51 -5.72
N SER A 102 53.58 5.47 -5.55
CA SER A 102 53.68 6.65 -6.41
C SER A 102 54.48 6.41 -7.69
N ASP A 103 55.06 5.22 -7.85
CA ASP A 103 55.86 4.86 -9.02
C ASP A 103 55.02 4.17 -10.09
N SER A 104 55.03 4.72 -11.30
CA SER A 104 54.41 4.16 -12.50
C SER A 104 54.92 2.76 -12.88
N SER A 105 56.13 2.39 -12.44
CA SER A 105 56.70 1.04 -12.65
C SER A 105 56.24 0.03 -11.60
N SER A 106 55.46 0.45 -10.60
CA SER A 106 54.94 -0.46 -9.59
C SER A 106 53.99 -1.50 -10.20
N PRO A 107 53.98 -2.74 -9.68
CA PRO A 107 53.01 -3.76 -10.11
C PRO A 107 51.56 -3.30 -10.02
N ASP A 108 51.24 -2.40 -9.10
CA ASP A 108 49.89 -1.87 -8.89
C ASP A 108 49.45 -0.88 -9.98
N SER A 109 50.40 -0.28 -10.69
CA SER A 109 50.15 0.67 -11.78
C SER A 109 50.16 0.00 -13.16
N GLN A 110 50.41 -1.32 -13.24
CA GLN A 110 50.41 -2.07 -14.49
C GLN A 110 48.98 -2.36 -14.98
N PRO A 111 48.76 -2.52 -16.30
CA PRO A 111 47.44 -2.86 -16.85
C PRO A 111 46.83 -4.15 -16.30
N ASN A 112 47.67 -5.09 -15.86
CA ASN A 112 47.29 -6.36 -15.26
C ASN A 112 47.38 -6.34 -13.73
N ASN A 113 47.25 -5.17 -13.09
CA ASN A 113 47.34 -5.04 -11.64
C ASN A 113 46.33 -5.93 -10.89
N GLN A 114 46.63 -6.16 -9.61
CA GLN A 114 45.83 -7.03 -8.76
C GLN A 114 44.37 -6.55 -8.66
N ALA A 115 44.15 -5.24 -8.50
CA ALA A 115 42.82 -4.66 -8.43
C ALA A 115 41.96 -5.00 -9.67
N ALA A 116 42.52 -4.85 -10.88
CA ALA A 116 41.82 -5.17 -12.13
C ALA A 116 41.55 -6.67 -12.26
N GLN A 117 42.49 -7.52 -11.86
CA GLN A 117 42.28 -8.98 -11.86
C GLN A 117 41.15 -9.38 -10.92
N VAL A 118 41.15 -8.87 -9.68
CA VAL A 118 40.12 -9.18 -8.68
C VAL A 118 38.76 -8.66 -9.13
N MET A 119 38.67 -7.40 -9.58
CA MET A 119 37.42 -6.81 -10.04
C MET A 119 36.89 -7.49 -11.32
N THR A 120 37.76 -8.02 -12.17
CA THR A 120 37.35 -8.84 -13.32
C THR A 120 36.76 -10.17 -12.88
N ARG A 121 37.30 -10.81 -11.83
CA ARG A 121 36.71 -12.03 -11.25
C ARG A 121 35.36 -11.76 -10.61
N VAL A 122 35.23 -10.67 -9.85
CA VAL A 122 33.94 -10.21 -9.30
C VAL A 122 32.94 -10.02 -10.44
N LEU A 123 33.33 -9.30 -11.49
CA LEU A 123 32.47 -9.05 -12.64
C LEU A 123 32.01 -10.36 -13.31
N ASN A 124 32.92 -11.30 -13.51
CA ASN A 124 32.59 -12.62 -14.05
C ASN A 124 31.62 -13.38 -13.14
N ALA A 125 31.78 -13.29 -11.82
CA ALA A 125 30.84 -13.89 -10.87
C ALA A 125 29.43 -13.32 -11.04
N LEU A 126 29.31 -11.99 -11.11
CA LEU A 126 28.01 -11.30 -11.23
C LEU A 126 27.34 -11.56 -12.59
N ILE A 127 28.09 -11.50 -13.69
CA ILE A 127 27.55 -11.70 -15.05
C ILE A 127 27.08 -13.15 -15.24
N ASN A 128 27.83 -14.13 -14.73
CA ASN A 128 27.47 -15.54 -14.90
C ASN A 128 26.36 -15.98 -13.95
N ASN A 129 26.11 -15.25 -12.86
CA ASN A 129 25.07 -15.57 -11.88
C ASN A 129 23.95 -14.52 -11.89
N ARG A 130 23.31 -14.33 -13.05
CA ARG A 130 22.12 -13.46 -13.17
C ARG A 130 20.92 -13.96 -12.38
N GLN A 131 20.90 -15.25 -12.06
CA GLN A 131 19.96 -15.84 -11.11
C GLN A 131 20.77 -16.35 -9.93
N LEU A 132 20.46 -15.85 -8.73
CA LEU A 132 21.09 -16.31 -7.50
C LEU A 132 20.63 -17.74 -7.20
N THR A 133 21.57 -18.69 -7.16
CA THR A 133 21.27 -20.12 -6.94
C THR A 133 20.58 -20.39 -5.60
N GLY A 134 20.78 -19.54 -4.59
CA GLY A 134 20.10 -19.62 -3.29
C GLY A 134 18.70 -19.00 -3.25
N ILE A 135 18.33 -18.17 -4.22
CA ILE A 135 17.05 -17.44 -4.24
C ILE A 135 16.46 -17.52 -5.66
N PRO A 136 15.91 -18.69 -6.05
CA PRO A 136 15.33 -18.86 -7.37
C PRO A 136 14.10 -17.95 -7.51
N GLY A 137 14.14 -17.07 -8.51
CA GLY A 137 13.12 -16.05 -8.74
C GLY A 137 13.54 -14.63 -8.35
N ALA A 138 14.71 -14.45 -7.72
CA ALA A 138 15.31 -13.13 -7.60
C ALA A 138 15.70 -12.60 -8.98
N TYR A 139 15.39 -11.33 -9.23
CA TYR A 139 15.76 -10.62 -10.45
C TYR A 139 16.98 -9.75 -10.18
N THR A 140 18.05 -9.91 -10.97
CA THR A 140 19.30 -9.19 -10.73
C THR A 140 19.65 -8.27 -11.90
N ARG A 141 20.19 -7.10 -11.59
CA ARG A 141 20.73 -6.14 -12.57
C ARG A 141 22.22 -5.96 -12.30
N VAL A 142 23.04 -6.38 -13.26
CA VAL A 142 24.50 -6.25 -13.22
C VAL A 142 24.89 -4.94 -13.91
N ILE A 143 25.55 -4.03 -13.19
CA ILE A 143 26.02 -2.73 -13.67
C ILE A 143 24.90 -1.95 -14.39
N PRO A 144 23.82 -1.57 -13.68
CA PRO A 144 22.81 -0.71 -14.27
C PRO A 144 23.41 0.65 -14.67
N GLN A 145 23.00 1.21 -15.81
CA GLN A 145 23.46 2.52 -16.31
C GLN A 145 22.87 3.71 -15.52
N GLN A 146 22.69 3.54 -14.20
CA GLN A 146 21.95 4.50 -13.37
C GLN A 146 22.84 5.60 -12.78
N GLU A 147 24.17 5.49 -12.86
CA GLU A 147 25.06 6.45 -12.22
C GLU A 147 25.60 7.52 -13.16
N ASN A 148 25.28 8.75 -12.80
CA ASN A 148 25.98 9.94 -13.27
C ASN A 148 27.29 10.09 -12.50
N LEU A 149 28.38 10.42 -13.19
CA LEU A 149 29.70 10.67 -12.61
C LEU A 149 29.67 11.67 -11.42
N ASN A 150 28.73 12.62 -11.44
CA ASN A 150 28.52 13.59 -10.37
C ASN A 150 28.10 12.94 -9.03
N SER A 151 27.30 11.87 -9.08
CA SER A 151 26.84 11.14 -7.89
C SER A 151 27.98 10.34 -7.26
N LEU A 152 28.76 9.64 -8.09
CA LEU A 152 29.89 8.83 -7.65
C LEU A 152 31.02 9.71 -7.05
N GLY A 153 31.21 10.93 -7.58
CA GLY A 153 32.14 11.91 -7.02
C GLY A 153 31.80 12.29 -5.58
N ASN A 154 30.54 12.63 -5.29
CA ASN A 154 30.09 12.95 -3.94
C ASN A 154 30.24 11.76 -2.98
N PHE A 155 29.95 10.55 -3.46
CA PHE A 155 30.13 9.32 -2.67
C PHE A 155 31.60 9.12 -2.24
N TRP A 156 32.54 9.24 -3.19
CA TRP A 156 33.96 9.10 -2.87
C TRP A 156 34.52 10.24 -2.01
N GLN A 157 33.96 11.44 -2.13
CA GLN A 157 34.31 12.54 -1.23
C GLN A 157 33.93 12.22 0.22
N ALA A 158 32.72 11.67 0.43
CA ALA A 158 32.27 11.23 1.74
C ALA A 158 33.12 10.08 2.32
N LEU A 159 33.70 9.23 1.47
CA LEU A 159 34.60 8.13 1.85
C LEU A 159 36.09 8.50 1.91
N GLY A 160 36.41 9.78 2.08
CA GLY A 160 37.78 10.23 2.32
C GLY A 160 38.59 10.52 1.05
N ASN A 161 37.93 10.92 -0.04
CA ASN A 161 38.55 11.40 -1.28
C ASN A 161 39.47 10.37 -1.97
N ARG A 162 39.14 9.08 -1.90
CA ARG A 162 39.89 8.01 -2.56
C ARG A 162 38.98 7.27 -3.55
N PRO A 163 38.87 7.74 -4.80
CA PRO A 163 38.05 7.07 -5.80
C PRO A 163 38.62 5.68 -6.11
N ARG A 164 37.73 4.69 -6.17
CA ARG A 164 38.05 3.32 -6.57
C ARG A 164 37.09 2.89 -7.67
N LEU A 165 37.43 1.80 -8.36
CA LEU A 165 36.49 1.12 -9.22
C LEU A 165 35.37 0.51 -8.36
N SER A 166 34.13 0.85 -8.70
CA SER A 166 32.92 0.33 -8.07
C SER A 166 32.09 -0.44 -9.09
N LEU A 167 31.60 -1.61 -8.69
CA LEU A 167 30.58 -2.35 -9.44
C LEU A 167 29.26 -2.27 -8.69
N LEU A 168 28.24 -1.77 -9.38
CA LEU A 168 26.88 -1.73 -8.85
C LEU A 168 26.14 -3.01 -9.19
N TYR A 169 25.42 -3.53 -8.21
CA TYR A 169 24.64 -4.74 -8.36
C TYR A 169 23.32 -4.59 -7.61
N SER A 170 22.21 -4.70 -8.34
CA SER A 170 20.87 -4.63 -7.75
C SER A 170 20.24 -6.01 -7.76
N ILE A 171 19.66 -6.40 -6.63
CA ILE A 171 18.98 -7.68 -6.45
C ILE A 171 17.57 -7.39 -5.97
N THR A 172 16.57 -7.70 -6.80
CA THR A 172 15.17 -7.68 -6.38
C THR A 172 14.74 -9.09 -5.98
N ALA A 173 14.29 -9.25 -4.73
CA ALA A 173 13.83 -10.53 -4.20
C ALA A 173 12.42 -10.43 -3.59
N PRO A 174 11.57 -11.47 -3.77
CA PRO A 174 10.26 -11.52 -3.14
C PRO A 174 10.39 -11.86 -1.65
N MET A 175 9.92 -10.94 -0.81
CA MET A 175 9.85 -11.09 0.64
C MET A 175 8.39 -11.31 1.07
N LYS A 176 8.13 -12.39 1.81
CA LYS A 176 6.83 -12.69 2.41
C LYS A 176 6.55 -11.72 3.56
N LEU A 177 5.34 -11.18 3.62
CA LEU A 177 4.90 -10.38 4.76
C LEU A 177 4.55 -11.29 5.95
N GLN A 178 4.56 -10.71 7.15
CA GLN A 178 4.16 -11.44 8.35
C GLN A 178 2.69 -11.85 8.25
N ASP A 179 2.39 -13.07 8.70
CA ASP A 179 1.03 -13.61 8.67
C ASP A 179 0.21 -13.05 9.83
N ILE A 180 -0.67 -12.09 9.51
CA ILE A 180 -1.68 -11.60 10.44
C ILE A 180 -2.88 -12.54 10.34
N LYS A 181 -3.11 -13.31 11.41
CA LYS A 181 -4.22 -14.26 11.51
C LYS A 181 -5.55 -13.50 11.58
N GLU A 182 -6.12 -13.24 10.42
CA GLU A 182 -7.51 -12.82 10.27
C GLU A 182 -8.37 -14.08 10.08
N ASP A 183 -9.27 -14.35 11.01
CA ASP A 183 -10.28 -15.40 10.86
C ASP A 183 -11.43 -14.84 10.02
N ILE A 184 -11.52 -15.29 8.77
CA ILE A 184 -12.54 -14.87 7.82
C ILE A 184 -13.52 -16.02 7.62
N THR A 185 -14.78 -15.78 7.96
CA THR A 185 -15.85 -16.76 7.72
C THR A 185 -16.11 -16.89 6.21
N PRO A 186 -16.04 -18.11 5.65
CA PRO A 186 -16.37 -18.31 4.24
C PRO A 186 -17.86 -18.08 4.01
N ILE A 187 -18.21 -17.61 2.81
CA ILE A 187 -19.60 -17.54 2.38
C ILE A 187 -20.13 -18.97 2.24
N SER A 188 -21.05 -19.36 3.13
CA SER A 188 -21.66 -20.70 3.15
C SER A 188 -22.93 -20.78 2.33
N GLN A 189 -23.68 -19.68 2.21
CA GLN A 189 -24.95 -19.62 1.53
C GLN A 189 -25.13 -18.25 0.88
N ILE A 190 -25.68 -18.25 -0.33
CA ILE A 190 -26.08 -17.05 -1.05
C ILE A 190 -27.60 -17.14 -1.24
N SER A 191 -28.32 -16.12 -0.79
CA SER A 191 -29.76 -15.97 -1.02
C SER A 191 -30.03 -14.63 -1.68
N ALA A 192 -30.95 -14.63 -2.64
CA ALA A 192 -31.41 -13.41 -3.32
C ALA A 192 -32.94 -13.45 -3.41
N SER A 193 -33.58 -12.29 -3.25
CA SER A 193 -35.00 -12.08 -3.50
C SER A 193 -35.17 -11.05 -4.61
N VAL A 194 -36.30 -11.11 -5.31
CA VAL A 194 -36.65 -10.16 -6.37
C VAL A 194 -38.01 -9.58 -6.02
N ASP A 195 -38.03 -8.29 -5.71
CA ASP A 195 -39.24 -7.56 -5.36
C ASP A 195 -39.59 -6.53 -6.44
N GLN A 196 -40.88 -6.35 -6.72
CA GLN A 196 -41.32 -5.35 -7.67
C GLN A 196 -41.18 -3.96 -7.05
N LYS A 197 -40.27 -3.14 -7.60
CA LYS A 197 -40.10 -1.76 -7.15
C LYS A 197 -41.38 -0.97 -7.47
N PRO A 198 -42.00 -0.30 -6.48
CA PRO A 198 -43.15 0.56 -6.75
C PRO A 198 -42.74 1.71 -7.68
N ASN A 199 -43.69 2.21 -8.48
CA ASN A 199 -43.49 3.39 -9.35
C ASN A 199 -43.50 4.70 -8.54
N LEU A 200 -42.82 4.68 -7.39
CA LEU A 200 -42.72 5.78 -6.45
C LEU A 200 -41.24 6.02 -6.20
N ASP A 201 -40.76 7.18 -6.59
CA ASP A 201 -39.37 7.54 -6.39
C ASP A 201 -39.17 8.24 -5.05
N ASN A 202 -38.07 7.94 -4.35
CA ASN A 202 -37.78 8.54 -3.05
C ASN A 202 -37.66 10.07 -3.18
N SER A 203 -37.23 10.57 -4.34
CA SER A 203 -37.18 12.02 -4.60
C SER A 203 -38.57 12.68 -4.55
N GLN A 204 -39.60 12.01 -5.08
CA GLN A 204 -40.98 12.52 -5.09
C GLN A 204 -41.56 12.54 -3.68
N ILE A 205 -41.26 11.51 -2.89
CA ILE A 205 -41.66 11.43 -1.48
C ILE A 205 -40.99 12.53 -0.67
N ASN A 206 -39.67 12.68 -0.81
CA ASN A 206 -38.90 13.69 -0.09
C ASN A 206 -39.39 15.10 -0.39
N GLN A 207 -39.66 15.42 -1.66
CA GLN A 207 -40.17 16.71 -2.07
C GLN A 207 -41.57 16.98 -1.47
N ALA A 208 -42.48 16.02 -1.59
CA ALA A 208 -43.83 16.17 -1.06
C ALA A 208 -43.86 16.28 0.47
N LEU A 209 -42.97 15.57 1.17
CA LEU A 209 -42.80 15.72 2.62
C LEU A 209 -42.19 17.07 3.00
N ALA A 210 -41.24 17.59 2.23
CA ALA A 210 -40.67 18.92 2.47
C ALA A 210 -41.74 20.02 2.29
N ASP A 211 -42.56 19.92 1.25
CA ASP A 211 -43.67 20.85 0.99
C ASP A 211 -44.75 20.77 2.07
N LYS A 212 -45.04 19.55 2.55
CA LYS A 212 -45.95 19.31 3.67
C LYS A 212 -45.40 19.88 4.97
N LEU A 213 -44.10 19.71 5.26
CA LEU A 213 -43.44 20.28 6.44
C LEU A 213 -43.51 21.80 6.42
N CYS A 214 -43.26 22.41 5.26
CA CYS A 214 -43.36 23.85 5.09
C CYS A 214 -44.79 24.34 5.34
N THR A 215 -45.80 23.60 4.87
CA THR A 215 -47.21 23.93 5.08
C THR A 215 -47.60 23.81 6.55
N ASP A 216 -47.19 22.74 7.24
CA ASP A 216 -47.53 22.49 8.64
C ASP A 216 -46.84 23.46 9.62
N LEU A 217 -45.73 24.08 9.19
CA LEU A 217 -45.08 25.16 9.93
C LEU A 217 -45.74 26.53 9.74
N GLY A 218 -46.62 26.70 8.75
CA GLY A 218 -47.33 27.95 8.47
C GLY A 218 -47.19 28.50 7.05
N GLY A 219 -46.40 27.87 6.18
CA GLY A 219 -46.37 28.13 4.74
C GLY A 219 -45.83 29.49 4.28
N THR A 220 -45.17 30.26 5.16
CA THR A 220 -44.59 31.57 4.81
C THR A 220 -43.22 31.41 4.12
N GLU A 221 -42.79 32.46 3.42
CA GLU A 221 -41.51 32.44 2.70
C GLU A 221 -40.30 32.40 3.65
N ASP A 222 -40.44 32.97 4.85
CA ASP A 222 -39.43 32.87 5.92
C ASP A 222 -39.23 31.41 6.38
N ILE A 223 -40.30 30.61 6.41
CA ILE A 223 -40.23 29.18 6.74
C ILE A 223 -39.53 28.40 5.62
N ARG A 224 -39.83 28.72 4.35
CA ARG A 224 -39.12 28.10 3.21
C ARG A 224 -37.62 28.36 3.27
N LEU A 225 -37.22 29.58 3.62
CA LEU A 225 -35.81 29.92 3.83
C LEU A 225 -35.20 29.17 5.02
N ALA A 226 -35.94 29.05 6.12
CA ALA A 226 -35.51 28.28 7.30
C ALA A 226 -35.37 26.76 7.04
N LEU A 227 -36.11 26.23 6.06
CA LEU A 227 -36.05 24.84 5.62
C LEU A 227 -35.08 24.60 4.45
N ALA A 228 -34.52 25.65 3.83
CA ALA A 228 -33.70 25.51 2.61
C ALA A 228 -32.41 24.69 2.81
N LYS A 229 -31.94 24.54 4.06
CA LYS A 229 -30.78 23.72 4.44
C LYS A 229 -31.17 22.48 5.24
N VAL A 230 -32.46 22.13 5.26
CA VAL A 230 -32.99 20.91 5.86
C VAL A 230 -33.21 19.88 4.76
N ASN A 231 -32.63 18.71 4.93
CA ASN A 231 -32.75 17.60 4.00
C ASN A 231 -33.59 16.49 4.62
N LEU A 232 -34.57 16.01 3.85
CA LEU A 232 -35.44 14.90 4.20
C LEU A 232 -35.11 13.74 3.26
N ILE A 233 -34.66 12.62 3.83
CA ILE A 233 -34.37 11.39 3.09
C ILE A 233 -35.29 10.30 3.63
N THR A 234 -35.93 9.59 2.71
CA THR A 234 -36.84 8.50 3.02
C THR A 234 -36.27 7.15 2.63
N GLU A 235 -36.47 6.18 3.50
CA GLU A 235 -36.19 4.76 3.25
C GLU A 235 -37.48 3.95 3.47
N PHE A 236 -37.80 3.05 2.57
CA PHE A 236 -38.96 2.16 2.76
C PHE A 236 -38.66 1.18 3.88
N SER A 237 -39.59 1.04 4.83
CA SER A 237 -39.48 -0.01 5.85
C SER A 237 -39.59 -1.39 5.21
N THR A 238 -38.77 -2.34 5.66
CA THR A 238 -38.87 -3.75 5.24
C THR A 238 -40.08 -4.47 5.85
N VAL A 239 -40.79 -3.83 6.78
CA VAL A 239 -41.92 -4.40 7.51
C VAL A 239 -43.25 -3.87 6.96
N ASN A 240 -44.14 -4.79 6.57
CA ASN A 240 -45.54 -4.51 6.20
C ASN A 240 -45.74 -3.55 5.01
N ASN A 241 -44.84 -3.55 4.03
CA ASN A 241 -44.98 -2.75 2.82
C ASN A 241 -45.70 -3.49 1.67
N GLU A 242 -46.44 -4.56 1.97
CA GLU A 242 -47.19 -5.35 0.98
C GLU A 242 -48.49 -4.68 0.52
N SER A 243 -49.08 -3.79 1.32
CA SER A 243 -50.29 -3.06 0.93
C SER A 243 -50.01 -2.10 -0.24
N LEU A 244 -50.86 -2.13 -1.27
CA LEU A 244 -50.79 -1.21 -2.40
C LEU A 244 -51.25 0.21 -2.03
N GLU A 245 -52.06 0.36 -1.00
CA GLU A 245 -52.70 1.63 -0.63
C GLU A 245 -51.83 2.53 0.24
N ASN A 246 -51.06 1.96 1.17
CA ASN A 246 -50.17 2.71 2.06
C ASN A 246 -48.77 2.10 2.06
N LYS A 247 -47.74 2.97 2.12
CA LYS A 247 -46.34 2.59 2.29
C LYS A 247 -45.76 3.20 3.56
N ASN A 248 -45.10 2.35 4.31
CA ASN A 248 -44.36 2.67 5.52
C ASN A 248 -42.96 3.13 5.17
N VAL A 249 -42.61 4.30 5.67
CA VAL A 249 -41.35 4.97 5.40
C VAL A 249 -40.68 5.41 6.70
N ILE A 250 -39.38 5.23 6.76
CA ILE A 250 -38.50 5.78 7.78
C ILE A 250 -37.98 7.12 7.27
N LEU A 251 -38.16 8.18 8.06
CA LEU A 251 -37.76 9.53 7.70
C LEU A 251 -36.47 9.93 8.41
N HIS A 252 -35.43 10.22 7.65
CA HIS A 252 -34.18 10.80 8.14
C HIS A 252 -34.13 12.28 7.83
N VAL A 253 -34.04 13.10 8.87
CA VAL A 253 -33.95 14.57 8.77
C VAL A 253 -32.56 15.01 9.21
N SER A 254 -31.90 15.77 8.36
CA SER A 254 -30.55 16.27 8.61
C SER A 254 -30.37 17.68 8.07
N GLY A 255 -29.39 18.42 8.59
CA GLY A 255 -29.04 19.74 8.09
C GLY A 255 -29.16 20.83 9.15
N ILE A 256 -29.36 22.06 8.69
CA ILE A 256 -29.30 23.26 9.53
C ILE A 256 -30.59 24.05 9.39
N THR A 257 -31.11 24.55 10.50
CA THR A 257 -32.26 25.47 10.54
C THR A 257 -32.04 26.52 11.62
N HIS A 258 -32.91 27.53 11.70
CA HIS A 258 -32.85 28.50 12.79
C HIS A 258 -33.36 27.87 14.09
N SER A 259 -32.74 28.26 15.21
CA SER A 259 -33.10 27.80 16.56
C SER A 259 -34.60 27.90 16.87
N ASP A 260 -35.27 28.93 16.37
CA ASP A 260 -36.71 29.18 16.56
C ASP A 260 -37.62 28.12 15.92
N TYR A 261 -37.14 27.44 14.87
CA TYR A 261 -37.90 26.43 14.13
C TYR A 261 -37.51 25.00 14.51
N LEU A 262 -36.34 24.78 15.13
CA LEU A 262 -35.86 23.44 15.47
C LEU A 262 -36.88 22.65 16.31
N ALA A 263 -37.38 23.24 17.40
CA ALA A 263 -38.35 22.58 18.29
C ALA A 263 -39.70 22.35 17.59
N LYS A 264 -40.12 23.30 16.75
CA LYS A 264 -41.37 23.20 15.97
C LYS A 264 -41.31 22.08 14.95
N ILE A 265 -40.19 21.97 14.22
CA ILE A 265 -39.95 20.89 13.26
C ILE A 265 -40.00 19.54 13.97
N LYS A 266 -39.27 19.36 15.07
CA LYS A 266 -39.28 18.08 15.81
C LYS A 266 -40.69 17.70 16.28
N ASN A 267 -41.48 18.65 16.78
CA ASN A 267 -42.86 18.40 17.19
C ASN A 267 -43.77 17.96 16.03
N ILE A 268 -43.63 18.57 14.85
CA ILE A 268 -44.41 18.20 13.66
C ILE A 268 -44.05 16.79 13.20
N LEU A 269 -42.75 16.49 13.10
CA LEU A 269 -42.30 15.16 12.71
C LEU A 269 -42.84 14.11 13.70
N SER A 270 -42.74 14.36 15.01
CA SER A 270 -43.27 13.42 16.02
C SER A 270 -44.79 13.26 15.91
N THR A 271 -45.51 14.31 15.51
CA THR A 271 -46.95 14.23 15.24
C THR A 271 -47.23 13.34 14.03
N TRP A 272 -46.45 13.49 12.95
CA TRP A 272 -46.58 12.64 11.77
C TRP A 272 -46.36 11.17 12.11
N LYS A 273 -45.32 10.85 12.88
CA LYS A 273 -45.06 9.50 13.39
C LYS A 273 -46.22 8.94 14.22
N ASN A 274 -46.76 9.74 15.14
CA ASN A 274 -47.81 9.29 16.07
C ASN A 274 -49.20 9.23 15.44
N SER A 275 -49.43 9.91 14.31
CA SER A 275 -50.75 10.02 13.69
C SER A 275 -51.29 8.71 13.13
N GLN A 276 -50.42 7.71 12.90
CA GLN A 276 -50.74 6.42 12.26
C GLN A 276 -51.56 6.52 10.96
N ASN A 277 -51.55 7.70 10.34
CA ASN A 277 -52.30 8.03 9.13
C ASN A 277 -51.32 8.45 8.02
N ALA A 278 -51.78 8.40 6.77
CA ALA A 278 -51.00 8.89 5.65
C ALA A 278 -50.77 10.40 5.77
N VAL A 279 -49.50 10.80 5.91
CA VAL A 279 -49.06 12.19 6.04
C VAL A 279 -49.25 12.93 4.72
N ILE A 280 -48.97 12.22 3.62
CA ILE A 280 -49.16 12.68 2.24
C ILE A 280 -49.69 11.53 1.39
N LYS A 281 -50.32 11.85 0.25
CA LYS A 281 -50.71 10.88 -0.77
C LYS A 281 -50.05 11.24 -2.10
N ILE A 282 -49.36 10.29 -2.72
CA ILE A 282 -48.71 10.46 -4.03
C ILE A 282 -49.23 9.36 -4.95
N ASN A 283 -49.81 9.73 -6.09
CA ASN A 283 -50.38 8.79 -7.07
C ASN A 283 -51.38 7.79 -6.45
N GLY A 284 -52.16 8.22 -5.46
CA GLY A 284 -53.12 7.37 -4.74
C GLY A 284 -52.52 6.53 -3.60
N ILE A 285 -51.20 6.52 -3.43
CA ILE A 285 -50.49 5.79 -2.37
C ILE A 285 -50.26 6.72 -1.18
N GLY A 286 -50.74 6.34 0.00
CA GLY A 286 -50.49 7.05 1.25
C GLY A 286 -49.09 6.75 1.81
N ILE A 287 -48.40 7.78 2.27
CA ILE A 287 -47.09 7.65 2.92
C ILE A 287 -47.26 7.79 4.42
N MET A 288 -46.96 6.72 5.15
CA MET A 288 -47.00 6.68 6.60
C MET A 288 -45.58 6.70 7.14
N ILE A 289 -45.33 7.60 8.08
CA ILE A 289 -44.03 7.70 8.77
C ILE A 289 -44.09 6.79 9.98
N VAL A 290 -43.32 5.70 9.96
CA VAL A 290 -43.28 4.74 11.07
C VAL A 290 -42.17 5.05 12.06
N GLU A 291 -41.12 5.71 11.58
CA GLU A 291 -39.96 6.10 12.38
C GLU A 291 -39.38 7.41 11.84
N GLU A 292 -38.84 8.21 12.75
CA GLU A 292 -38.17 9.47 12.43
C GLU A 292 -36.80 9.51 13.11
N ASN A 293 -35.81 10.04 12.42
CA ASN A 293 -34.51 10.36 12.99
C ASN A 293 -34.12 11.78 12.61
N ALA A 294 -34.19 12.69 13.59
CA ALA A 294 -33.87 14.11 13.43
C ALA A 294 -32.65 14.53 14.27
N ASP A 295 -31.80 13.58 14.69
CA ASP A 295 -30.64 13.86 15.56
C ASP A 295 -29.56 14.67 14.83
N LYS A 296 -29.53 14.57 13.50
CA LYS A 296 -28.61 15.30 12.62
C LYS A 296 -29.15 16.65 12.17
N LEU A 297 -30.31 17.09 12.69
CA LEU A 297 -30.85 18.43 12.46
C LEU A 297 -30.37 19.37 13.57
N ILE A 298 -29.67 20.43 13.18
CA ILE A 298 -29.04 21.37 14.12
C ILE A 298 -29.69 22.76 13.97
N GLY A 299 -30.05 23.36 15.11
CA GLY A 299 -30.48 24.75 15.19
C GLY A 299 -29.26 25.67 15.38
N ILE A 300 -29.16 26.71 14.56
CA ILE A 300 -28.17 27.79 14.69
C ILE A 300 -28.83 29.12 15.05
#